data_AF-A0A5S3W5S7-F1
#
_entry.id   AF-A0A5S3W5S7-F1
#
_cell.length_a   1.000
_cell.length_b   1.000
_cell.length_c   1.000
_cell.angle_alpha   90.00
_cell.angle_beta   90.00
_cell.angle_gamma   90.00
#
_symmetry.space_group_name_H-M   'P 1'
#
loop_
_entity.id
_entity.type
_entity.pdbx_description
1 polymer ?
#
loop_
_entity_poly.entity_id
_entity_poly.type
_entity_poly.pdbx_seq_one_letter_code
_entity_poly.pdbx_strand_id
1 'polypeptide(L)'
;MSAFNINMECFLAPFSQDIDELLYGEKPISNEFKEWQSWNACIYDCILKAKELFAKVEDLQAPLVWLLPALEYQGELKQLLANSLKQLFPQHVSHILFYGATGANAMVELVQKNQWKKVNVLAVDATYKANSNSEYTYQGVGGAFATVTACKTGWMQQSHELAPSVDFIKHNQLSGMFSNIALNSKKQIDFICAPGNGVNHESDVWLTNLELLSSLINEHTHYELPNYKLGKIGALEGLVNLYQLTSSPAIVNHFKNALVISQEQSKYQAAASYLWISEEVHN
;
A
#
# COMPACT_ATOMS: atom_id res chain seq x y z
N MET A 1 -5.53 15.42 -10.93
CA MET A 1 -4.15 15.04 -11.32
C MET A 1 -4.28 14.07 -12.48
N SER A 2 -3.57 14.26 -13.59
CA SER A 2 -3.65 13.36 -14.75
C SER A 2 -2.83 12.10 -14.51
N ALA A 3 -1.54 12.21 -14.23
CA ALA A 3 -0.70 11.09 -13.82
C ALA A 3 0.12 11.45 -12.58
N PHE A 4 0.69 10.44 -11.91
CA PHE A 4 1.58 10.63 -10.79
C PHE A 4 2.90 9.88 -10.94
N ASN A 5 3.92 10.42 -10.26
CA ASN A 5 5.16 9.74 -9.96
C ASN A 5 5.36 9.69 -8.44
N ILE A 6 5.94 8.60 -7.94
CA ILE A 6 6.35 8.46 -6.55
C ILE A 6 7.86 8.36 -6.48
N ASN A 7 8.47 9.20 -5.66
CA ASN A 7 9.87 9.06 -5.26
C ASN A 7 9.92 8.54 -3.82
N MET A 8 10.66 7.45 -3.59
CA MET A 8 10.89 6.93 -2.25
C MET A 8 12.13 7.61 -1.66
N GLU A 9 11.94 8.59 -0.78
CA GLU A 9 13.03 9.37 -0.18
C GLU A 9 13.74 8.59 0.93
N CYS A 10 13.00 7.74 1.64
CA CYS A 10 13.52 6.94 2.73
C CYS A 10 12.66 5.69 2.95
N PHE A 11 13.30 4.54 3.16
CA PHE A 11 12.65 3.30 3.55
C PHE A 11 13.40 2.67 4.73
N LEU A 12 12.70 2.38 5.83
CA LEU A 12 13.31 1.89 7.07
C LEU A 12 12.47 0.76 7.65
N ALA A 13 12.81 -0.47 7.33
CA ALA A 13 12.26 -1.66 7.97
C ALA A 13 13.32 -2.36 8.84
N PRO A 14 12.92 -3.16 9.84
CA PRO A 14 13.88 -3.94 10.64
C PRO A 14 14.82 -4.83 9.82
N PHE A 15 14.43 -5.21 8.60
CA PHE A 15 15.15 -6.14 7.73
C PHE A 15 15.61 -5.53 6.40
N SER A 16 15.35 -4.24 6.15
CA SER A 16 15.86 -3.52 4.97
C SER A 16 15.90 -2.02 5.26
N GLN A 17 16.95 -1.36 4.80
CA GLN A 17 17.10 0.11 4.88
C GLN A 17 16.92 0.80 3.53
N ASP A 18 16.56 0.03 2.50
CA ASP A 18 16.42 0.50 1.14
C ASP A 18 15.27 -0.23 0.41
N ILE A 19 14.57 0.50 -0.46
CA ILE A 19 13.43 -0.07 -1.18
C ILE A 19 13.86 -1.00 -2.32
N ASP A 20 14.98 -0.73 -2.98
CA ASP A 20 15.46 -1.60 -4.05
C ASP A 20 16.08 -2.88 -3.46
N GLU A 21 16.75 -2.79 -2.30
CA GLU A 21 17.18 -3.97 -1.52
C GLU A 21 15.97 -4.82 -1.09
N LEU A 22 14.86 -4.20 -0.67
CA LEU A 22 13.62 -4.91 -0.35
C LEU A 22 13.05 -5.68 -1.56
N LEU A 23 13.09 -5.06 -2.74
CA LEU A 23 12.42 -5.55 -3.94
C LEU A 23 13.28 -6.55 -4.73
N TYR A 24 14.57 -6.27 -4.85
CA TYR A 24 15.49 -6.95 -5.76
C TYR A 24 16.71 -7.56 -5.05
N GLY A 25 16.89 -7.26 -3.77
CA GLY A 25 17.97 -7.81 -2.96
C GLY A 25 17.80 -9.30 -2.68
N GLU A 26 18.90 -9.91 -2.23
CA GLU A 26 18.85 -11.29 -1.75
C GLU A 26 18.01 -11.38 -0.46
N LYS A 27 17.33 -12.51 -0.27
CA LYS A 27 16.50 -12.72 0.90
C LYS A 27 17.35 -12.63 2.18
N PRO A 28 17.11 -11.66 3.08
CA PRO A 28 17.95 -11.50 4.26
C PRO A 28 17.84 -12.72 5.17
N ILE A 29 19.00 -13.25 5.57
CA ILE A 29 19.16 -14.40 6.48
C ILE A 29 18.69 -14.07 7.90
N SER A 30 18.38 -12.80 8.19
CA SER A 30 17.93 -12.36 9.51
C SER A 30 16.77 -13.20 10.04
N ASN A 31 17.10 -13.89 11.14
CA ASN A 31 16.23 -14.65 12.04
C ASN A 31 16.02 -13.86 13.35
N GLU A 32 16.29 -12.56 13.38
CA GLU A 32 16.05 -11.76 14.57
C GLU A 32 14.54 -11.51 14.71
N PHE A 33 13.92 -12.33 15.55
CA PHE A 33 12.51 -12.20 15.90
C PHE A 33 12.40 -11.34 17.16
N LYS A 34 11.53 -10.33 17.11
CA LYS A 34 11.12 -9.60 18.32
C LYS A 34 9.88 -10.26 18.88
N GLU A 35 9.91 -10.56 20.17
CA GLU A 35 8.73 -11.05 20.87
C GLU A 35 7.62 -9.99 20.78
N TRP A 36 6.43 -10.41 20.33
CA TRP A 36 5.27 -9.53 20.31
C TRP A 36 4.86 -9.21 21.75
N GLN A 37 4.85 -7.93 22.10
CA GLN A 37 4.47 -7.49 23.45
C GLN A 37 2.99 -7.16 23.53
N SER A 38 2.55 -6.11 22.83
CA SER A 38 1.16 -5.65 22.82
C SER A 38 0.92 -4.63 21.71
N TRP A 39 -0.34 -4.40 21.39
CA TRP A 39 -0.72 -3.30 20.51
C TRP A 39 -0.31 -1.93 21.05
N ASN A 40 -0.36 -1.70 22.37
CA ASN A 40 0.08 -0.44 22.96
C ASN A 40 1.57 -0.17 22.73
N ALA A 41 2.41 -1.21 22.87
CA ALA A 41 3.84 -1.11 22.57
C ALA A 41 4.06 -0.82 21.08
N CYS A 42 3.33 -1.50 20.20
CA CYS A 42 3.38 -1.25 18.76
C CYS A 42 3.00 0.21 18.39
N ILE A 43 1.94 0.76 19.01
CA ILE A 43 1.55 2.17 18.80
C ILE A 43 2.65 3.14 19.27
N TYR A 44 3.31 2.85 20.39
CA TYR A 44 4.44 3.65 20.85
C TYR A 44 5.61 3.62 19.85
N ASP A 45 5.97 2.43 19.36
CA ASP A 45 7.00 2.26 18.33
C ASP A 45 6.63 3.00 17.03
N CYS A 46 5.35 2.99 16.64
CA CYS A 46 4.84 3.78 15.51
C CYS A 46 5.05 5.29 15.72
N ILE A 47 4.80 5.80 16.92
CA ILE A 47 5.03 7.22 17.24
C ILE A 47 6.52 7.58 17.16
N LEU A 48 7.41 6.70 17.64
CA LEU A 48 8.85 6.92 17.53
C LEU A 48 9.31 6.91 16.06
N LYS A 49 8.86 5.94 15.27
CA LYS A 49 9.17 5.86 13.83
C LYS A 49 8.63 7.07 13.08
N ALA A 50 7.42 7.54 13.41
CA ALA A 50 6.84 8.75 12.84
C ALA A 50 7.71 10.00 13.09
N LYS A 51 8.26 10.16 14.30
CA LYS A 51 9.21 11.26 14.61
C LYS A 51 10.48 11.19 13.78
N GLU A 52 11.06 10.00 13.67
CA GLU A 52 12.27 9.76 12.89
C GLU A 52 12.06 10.11 11.41
N LEU A 53 10.95 9.67 10.82
CA LEU A 53 10.65 9.99 9.41
C LEU A 53 10.30 11.46 9.21
N PHE A 54 9.52 12.07 10.11
CA PHE A 54 9.13 13.47 10.00
C PHE A 54 10.34 14.41 9.99
N ALA A 55 11.40 14.07 10.73
CA ALA A 55 12.66 14.82 10.73
C ALA A 55 13.37 14.84 9.35
N LYS A 56 12.99 13.96 8.43
CA LYS A 56 13.53 13.90 7.05
C LYS A 56 12.70 14.72 6.05
N VAL A 57 11.55 15.26 6.46
CA VAL A 57 10.69 16.03 5.57
C VAL A 57 11.25 17.44 5.42
N GLU A 58 11.80 17.75 4.25
CA GLU A 58 12.39 19.06 3.96
C GLU A 58 11.34 20.13 3.62
N ASP A 59 10.36 19.77 2.79
CA ASP A 59 9.33 20.70 2.30
C ASP A 59 8.06 20.60 3.16
N LEU A 60 8.06 21.25 4.32
CA LEU A 60 6.91 21.30 5.23
C LEU A 60 5.74 22.16 4.71
N GLN A 61 5.89 22.87 3.59
CA GLN A 61 4.81 23.64 2.99
C GLN A 61 3.90 22.79 2.09
N ALA A 62 4.44 21.68 1.55
CA ALA A 62 3.63 20.70 0.85
C ALA A 62 2.67 19.98 1.82
N PRO A 63 1.46 19.60 1.38
CA PRO A 63 0.56 18.76 2.16
C PRO A 63 1.25 17.48 2.64
N LEU A 64 0.88 17.00 3.82
CA LEU A 64 1.41 15.78 4.42
C LEU A 64 0.28 14.78 4.65
N VAL A 65 0.44 13.54 4.16
CA VAL A 65 -0.49 12.43 4.39
C VAL A 65 0.18 11.34 5.21
N TRP A 66 -0.47 10.91 6.28
CA TRP A 66 -0.05 9.79 7.11
C TRP A 66 -0.77 8.52 6.71
N LEU A 67 -0.02 7.49 6.34
CA LEU A 67 -0.52 6.13 6.12
C LEU A 67 -0.17 5.29 7.34
N LEU A 68 -1.19 4.83 8.05
CA LEU A 68 -1.07 4.25 9.38
C LEU A 68 -1.68 2.84 9.44
N PRO A 69 -1.40 2.07 10.52
CA PRO A 69 -1.92 0.72 10.67
C PRO A 69 -3.43 0.64 10.51
N ALA A 70 -3.91 -0.47 9.95
CA ALA A 70 -5.34 -0.73 9.85
C ALA A 70 -5.93 -1.05 11.23
N LEU A 71 -6.35 -0.02 11.95
CA LEU A 71 -6.96 -0.11 13.28
C LEU A 71 -8.49 -0.18 13.22
N GLU A 72 -9.04 -0.79 12.16
CA GLU A 72 -10.49 -1.05 12.07
C GLU A 72 -10.92 -1.92 13.27
N TYR A 73 -12.06 -1.56 13.86
CA TYR A 73 -12.58 -2.13 15.11
C TYR A 73 -11.71 -1.90 16.37
N GLN A 74 -10.66 -1.07 16.30
CA GLN A 74 -9.76 -0.74 17.42
C GLN A 74 -9.79 0.76 17.72
N GLY A 75 -10.97 1.27 18.07
CA GLY A 75 -11.24 2.71 18.21
C GLY A 75 -10.33 3.44 19.20
N GLU A 76 -10.03 2.82 20.36
CA GLU A 76 -9.16 3.41 21.38
C GLU A 76 -7.72 3.58 20.88
N LEU A 77 -7.16 2.56 20.23
CA LEU A 77 -5.81 2.62 19.66
C LEU A 77 -5.72 3.64 18.52
N LYS A 78 -6.76 3.71 17.68
CA LYS A 78 -6.88 4.69 16.60
C LYS A 78 -6.86 6.12 17.15
N GLN A 79 -7.64 6.39 18.19
CA GLN A 79 -7.65 7.70 18.86
C GLN A 79 -6.32 8.02 19.54
N LEU A 80 -5.72 7.04 20.22
CA LEU A 80 -4.41 7.21 20.87
C LEU A 80 -3.33 7.63 19.87
N LEU A 81 -3.21 6.91 18.75
CA LEU A 81 -2.21 7.23 17.73
C LEU A 81 -2.50 8.59 17.07
N ALA A 82 -3.75 8.85 16.67
CA ALA A 82 -4.12 10.13 16.06
C ALA A 82 -3.88 11.34 16.98
N ASN A 83 -4.21 11.22 18.26
CA ASN A 83 -3.99 12.28 19.25
C ASN A 83 -2.51 12.51 19.52
N SER A 84 -1.73 11.43 19.60
CA SER A 84 -0.28 11.52 19.79
C SER A 84 0.41 12.22 18.62
N LEU A 85 0.04 11.89 17.38
CA LEU A 85 0.52 12.60 16.20
C LEU A 85 0.10 14.08 16.23
N LYS A 86 -1.15 14.39 16.62
CA LYS A 86 -1.62 15.78 16.76
C LYS A 86 -0.85 16.60 17.79
N GLN A 87 -0.46 15.98 18.90
CA GLN A 87 0.34 16.66 19.92
C GLN A 87 1.76 16.94 19.43
N LEU A 88 2.35 16.02 18.67
CA LEU A 88 3.73 16.12 18.20
C LEU A 88 3.88 16.99 16.95
N PHE A 89 2.91 16.93 16.04
CA PHE A 89 2.94 17.57 14.73
C PHE A 89 1.66 18.37 14.46
N PRO A 90 1.31 19.35 15.31
CA PRO A 90 -0.01 19.98 15.31
C PRO A 90 -0.43 20.62 13.98
N GLN A 91 0.54 21.02 13.14
CA GLN A 91 0.30 21.65 11.84
C GLN A 91 0.26 20.67 10.66
N HIS A 92 0.61 19.39 10.85
CA HIS A 92 0.88 18.46 9.75
C HIS A 92 0.10 17.13 9.86
N VAL A 93 -1.09 17.16 10.46
CA VAL A 93 -1.90 15.96 10.79
C VAL A 93 -3.34 16.07 10.27
N SER A 94 -3.54 16.87 9.22
CA SER A 94 -4.85 17.07 8.59
C SER A 94 -5.33 15.85 7.79
N HIS A 95 -4.41 14.99 7.36
CA HIS A 95 -4.72 13.84 6.50
C HIS A 95 -4.10 12.57 7.09
N ILE A 96 -4.92 11.79 7.81
CA ILE A 96 -4.52 10.54 8.45
C ILE A 96 -5.39 9.41 7.93
N LEU A 97 -4.77 8.34 7.41
CA LEU A 97 -5.44 7.20 6.80
C LEU A 97 -5.06 5.91 7.56
N PHE A 98 -6.00 5.34 8.31
CA PHE A 98 -5.83 4.09 9.08
C PHE A 98 -6.28 2.87 8.27
N TYR A 99 -5.64 2.68 7.12
CA TYR A 99 -6.07 1.71 6.12
C TYR A 99 -5.03 0.62 5.85
N GLY A 100 -3.88 0.65 6.53
CA GLY A 100 -2.81 -0.32 6.34
C GLY A 100 -2.43 -0.41 4.86
N ALA A 101 -2.28 -1.62 4.34
CA ALA A 101 -1.88 -1.88 2.94
C ALA A 101 -2.69 -1.10 1.88
N THR A 102 -3.97 -0.81 2.13
CA THR A 102 -4.84 -0.11 1.16
C THR A 102 -4.67 1.42 1.17
N GLY A 103 -3.95 1.97 2.17
CA GLY A 103 -3.89 3.41 2.43
C GLY A 103 -3.28 4.23 1.30
N ALA A 104 -2.31 3.69 0.56
CA ALA A 104 -1.67 4.41 -0.55
C ALA A 104 -2.65 4.67 -1.71
N ASN A 105 -3.55 3.73 -2.02
CA ASN A 105 -4.55 3.91 -3.06
C ASN A 105 -5.59 4.96 -2.66
N ALA A 106 -6.01 4.97 -1.39
CA ALA A 106 -6.86 6.03 -0.83
C ALA A 106 -6.16 7.41 -0.82
N MET A 107 -4.84 7.43 -0.61
CA MET A 107 -4.04 8.65 -0.71
C MET A 107 -4.01 9.20 -2.14
N VAL A 108 -3.85 8.36 -3.16
CA VAL A 108 -3.90 8.82 -4.56
C VAL A 108 -5.25 9.47 -4.88
N GLU A 109 -6.36 8.86 -4.46
CA GLU A 109 -7.71 9.44 -4.61
C GLU A 109 -7.83 10.80 -3.91
N LEU A 110 -7.30 10.91 -2.68
CA LEU A 110 -7.27 12.17 -1.93
C LEU A 110 -6.46 13.26 -2.65
N VAL A 111 -5.28 12.91 -3.17
CA VAL A 111 -4.42 13.82 -3.93
C VAL A 111 -5.12 14.30 -5.20
N GLN A 112 -5.78 13.39 -5.92
CA GLN A 112 -6.56 13.72 -7.12
C GLN A 112 -7.70 14.70 -6.80
N LYS A 113 -8.48 14.41 -5.75
CA LYS A 113 -9.61 15.24 -5.31
C LYS A 113 -9.18 16.65 -4.91
N ASN A 114 -8.06 16.79 -4.21
CA ASN A 114 -7.53 18.09 -3.78
C ASN A 114 -6.65 18.77 -4.84
N GLN A 115 -6.40 18.09 -5.97
CA GLN A 115 -5.58 18.59 -7.09
C GLN A 115 -4.15 19.00 -6.67
N TRP A 116 -3.60 18.39 -5.62
CA TRP A 116 -2.24 18.69 -5.16
C TRP A 116 -1.22 18.30 -6.23
N LYS A 117 -0.23 19.17 -6.43
CA LYS A 117 0.86 18.97 -7.39
C LYS A 117 2.04 18.21 -6.79
N LYS A 118 2.22 18.33 -5.48
CA LYS A 118 3.23 17.66 -4.69
C LYS A 118 2.63 17.37 -3.30
N VAL A 119 2.90 16.20 -2.76
CA VAL A 119 2.49 15.79 -1.41
C VAL A 119 3.60 14.95 -0.79
N ASN A 120 3.87 15.18 0.49
CA ASN A 120 4.71 14.30 1.29
C ASN A 120 3.84 13.19 1.88
N VAL A 121 4.36 11.98 1.92
CA VAL A 121 3.64 10.82 2.44
C VAL A 121 4.53 10.06 3.41
N LEU A 122 4.05 9.88 4.63
CA LEU A 122 4.73 9.10 5.67
C LEU A 122 3.90 7.87 5.97
N ALA A 123 4.46 6.69 5.71
CA ALA A 123 3.86 5.41 6.08
C ALA A 123 4.57 4.84 7.29
N VAL A 124 3.81 4.33 8.26
CA VAL A 124 4.35 3.66 9.45
C VAL A 124 3.45 2.47 9.77
N ASP A 125 4.04 1.29 9.94
CA ASP A 125 3.30 0.10 10.34
C ASP A 125 4.17 -0.99 10.96
N ALA A 126 3.52 -1.91 11.67
CA ALA A 126 4.12 -3.16 12.09
C ALA A 126 4.53 -4.00 10.87
N THR A 127 5.68 -4.62 10.99
CA THR A 127 6.22 -5.53 9.99
C THR A 127 6.34 -6.94 10.54
N TYR A 128 6.05 -7.92 9.69
CA TYR A 128 6.04 -9.34 10.03
C TYR A 128 6.79 -10.13 8.96
N LYS A 129 7.36 -11.28 9.34
CA LYS A 129 8.00 -12.24 8.46
C LYS A 129 7.54 -13.65 8.79
N ALA A 130 7.31 -14.47 7.79
CA ALA A 130 6.92 -15.86 7.93
C ALA A 130 8.11 -16.68 8.44
N ASN A 131 7.88 -17.47 9.49
CA ASN A 131 8.85 -18.42 10.02
C ASN A 131 8.86 -19.73 9.17
N SER A 132 9.66 -20.71 9.58
CA SER A 132 9.75 -22.02 8.90
C SER A 132 8.44 -22.82 8.92
N ASN A 133 7.50 -22.46 9.80
CA ASN A 133 6.18 -23.08 9.92
C ASN A 133 5.10 -22.32 9.14
N SER A 134 5.49 -21.32 8.33
CA SER A 134 4.56 -20.43 7.62
C SER A 134 3.68 -19.57 8.54
N GLU A 135 4.17 -19.25 9.74
CA GLU A 135 3.47 -18.36 10.68
C GLU A 135 4.12 -16.97 10.69
N TYR A 136 3.30 -15.93 10.75
CA TYR A 136 3.79 -14.56 10.85
C TYR A 136 4.39 -14.26 12.21
N THR A 137 5.65 -13.87 12.21
CA THR A 137 6.38 -13.42 13.40
C THR A 137 6.67 -11.92 13.29
N TYR A 138 6.41 -11.19 14.36
CA TYR A 138 6.66 -9.75 14.45
C TYR A 138 8.16 -9.44 14.29
N GLN A 139 8.49 -8.39 13.55
CA GLN A 139 9.85 -7.93 13.30
C GLN A 139 10.13 -6.55 13.91
N GLY A 140 9.09 -5.79 14.25
CA GLY A 140 9.20 -4.39 14.64
C GLY A 140 8.34 -3.49 13.75
N VAL A 141 8.40 -2.19 14.01
CA VAL A 141 7.75 -1.16 13.18
C VAL A 141 8.70 -0.69 12.08
N GLY A 142 8.20 -0.71 10.84
CA GLY A 142 8.83 -0.10 9.68
C GLY A 142 8.25 1.27 9.39
N GLY A 143 8.96 2.03 8.57
CA GLY A 143 8.50 3.34 8.11
C GLY A 143 9.04 3.70 6.73
N ALA A 144 8.28 4.50 5.98
CA ALA A 144 8.68 5.02 4.68
C ALA A 144 8.30 6.49 4.53
N PHE A 145 9.17 7.28 3.90
CA PHE A 145 8.89 8.64 3.45
C PHE A 145 8.98 8.68 1.93
N ALA A 146 7.91 9.12 1.29
CA ALA A 146 7.84 9.30 -0.15
C ALA A 146 7.29 10.68 -0.53
N THR A 147 7.68 11.16 -1.70
CA THR A 147 7.09 12.34 -2.34
C THR A 147 6.26 11.89 -3.53
N VAL A 148 4.99 12.28 -3.58
CA VAL A 148 4.14 12.05 -4.77
C VAL A 148 3.95 13.35 -5.53
N THR A 149 4.21 13.31 -6.84
CA THR A 149 4.18 14.49 -7.71
C THR A 149 3.28 14.28 -8.92
N ALA A 150 2.62 15.35 -9.34
CA ALA A 150 1.82 15.37 -10.56
C ALA A 150 2.72 15.43 -11.79
N CYS A 151 2.52 14.50 -12.71
CA CYS A 151 3.21 14.46 -13.99
C CYS A 151 2.21 14.44 -15.16
N LYS A 152 2.73 14.73 -16.35
CA LYS A 152 1.95 14.69 -17.61
C LYS A 152 1.78 13.26 -18.12
N THR A 153 2.79 12.42 -17.90
CA THR A 153 2.88 11.04 -18.38
C THR A 153 3.15 10.12 -17.20
N GLY A 154 2.46 8.99 -17.15
CA GLY A 154 2.56 8.03 -16.07
C GLY A 154 1.24 7.36 -15.75
N TRP A 155 1.15 6.76 -14.57
CA TRP A 155 -0.06 6.08 -14.11
C TRP A 155 -1.10 7.04 -13.56
N MET A 156 -2.36 6.80 -13.93
CA MET A 156 -3.54 7.50 -13.43
C MET A 156 -4.49 6.51 -12.76
N GLN A 157 -4.80 6.70 -11.48
CA GLN A 157 -5.88 5.94 -10.84
C GLN A 157 -7.21 6.29 -11.51
N GLN A 158 -7.92 5.28 -12.04
CA GLN A 158 -9.23 5.40 -12.68
C GLN A 158 -10.36 5.16 -11.69
N SER A 159 -10.20 4.15 -10.86
CA SER A 159 -11.14 3.82 -9.80
C SER A 159 -10.41 3.27 -8.59
N HIS A 160 -11.04 3.43 -7.44
CA HIS A 160 -10.59 2.85 -6.18
C HIS A 160 -11.84 2.47 -5.38
N GLU A 161 -11.92 1.22 -4.99
CA GLU A 161 -12.95 0.71 -4.09
C GLU A 161 -12.27 0.18 -2.83
N LEU A 162 -12.80 0.57 -1.67
CA LEU A 162 -12.31 0.18 -0.35
C LEU A 162 -13.51 -0.15 0.52
N ALA A 163 -13.49 -1.32 1.15
CA ALA A 163 -14.55 -1.74 2.06
C ALA A 163 -13.99 -2.47 3.28
N PRO A 164 -14.60 -2.27 4.48
CA PRO A 164 -14.29 -3.08 5.64
C PRO A 164 -14.59 -4.57 5.40
N SER A 165 -13.76 -5.45 5.93
CA SER A 165 -13.95 -6.89 5.88
C SER A 165 -13.64 -7.50 7.24
N VAL A 166 -14.61 -8.17 7.85
CA VAL A 166 -14.48 -8.80 9.18
C VAL A 166 -13.82 -10.17 9.10
N ASP A 167 -14.12 -10.89 8.03
CA ASP A 167 -13.63 -12.24 7.72
C ASP A 167 -13.62 -12.37 6.19
N PHE A 168 -12.49 -12.79 5.62
CA PHE A 168 -12.35 -12.95 4.18
C PHE A 168 -13.25 -14.05 3.62
N ILE A 169 -13.68 -15.02 4.43
CA ILE A 169 -14.54 -16.11 3.97
C ILE A 169 -16.00 -15.66 3.93
N LYS A 170 -16.50 -15.05 5.02
CA LYS A 170 -17.91 -14.65 5.14
C LYS A 170 -18.23 -13.26 4.59
N HIS A 171 -17.25 -12.37 4.56
CA HIS A 171 -17.40 -10.96 4.17
C HIS A 171 -16.35 -10.57 3.14
N ASN A 172 -16.31 -11.34 2.06
CA ASN A 172 -15.43 -11.10 0.93
C ASN A 172 -15.96 -9.95 0.04
N GLN A 173 -15.43 -8.76 0.26
CA GLN A 173 -15.77 -7.56 -0.51
C GLN A 173 -15.17 -7.59 -1.91
N LEU A 174 -14.08 -8.34 -2.14
CA LEU A 174 -13.47 -8.44 -3.47
C LEU A 174 -14.42 -9.00 -4.53
N SER A 175 -15.33 -9.89 -4.16
CA SER A 175 -16.31 -10.44 -5.09
C SER A 175 -17.17 -9.34 -5.74
N GLY A 176 -17.68 -8.41 -4.92
CA GLY A 176 -18.45 -7.26 -5.38
C GLY A 176 -17.62 -6.28 -6.19
N MET A 177 -16.41 -5.95 -5.70
CA MET A 177 -15.48 -5.03 -6.39
C MET A 177 -15.09 -5.57 -7.77
N PHE A 178 -14.74 -6.84 -7.88
CA PHE A 178 -14.33 -7.45 -9.15
C PHE A 178 -15.50 -7.58 -10.13
N SER A 179 -16.70 -7.92 -9.64
CA SER A 179 -17.90 -7.91 -10.48
C SER A 179 -18.19 -6.51 -11.02
N ASN A 180 -18.03 -5.47 -10.18
CA ASN A 180 -18.23 -4.08 -10.60
C ASN A 180 -17.18 -3.64 -11.63
N ILE A 181 -15.91 -4.03 -11.46
CA ILE A 181 -14.85 -3.79 -12.43
C ILE A 181 -15.15 -4.51 -13.75
N ALA A 182 -15.54 -5.79 -13.71
CA ALA A 182 -15.88 -6.58 -14.89
C ALA A 182 -17.06 -6.01 -15.68
N LEU A 183 -18.06 -5.45 -14.99
CA LEU A 183 -19.24 -4.85 -15.62
C LEU A 183 -18.97 -3.47 -16.22
N ASN A 184 -18.13 -2.66 -15.57
CA ASN A 184 -17.94 -1.26 -15.96
C ASN A 184 -16.68 -1.01 -16.80
N SER A 185 -15.68 -1.89 -16.70
CA SER A 185 -14.48 -1.81 -17.53
C SER A 185 -14.67 -2.58 -18.84
N LYS A 186 -14.31 -1.95 -19.96
CA LYS A 186 -14.13 -2.64 -21.25
C LYS A 186 -12.65 -2.87 -21.58
N LYS A 187 -11.75 -2.52 -20.67
CA LYS A 187 -10.31 -2.57 -20.90
C LYS A 187 -9.73 -3.83 -20.28
N GLN A 188 -8.94 -4.53 -21.08
CA GLN A 188 -8.14 -5.65 -20.63
C GLN A 188 -7.18 -5.20 -19.52
N ILE A 189 -6.99 -6.04 -18.50
CA ILE A 189 -6.04 -5.85 -17.41
C ILE A 189 -4.74 -6.52 -17.84
N ASP A 190 -3.70 -5.71 -18.06
CA ASP A 190 -2.41 -6.18 -18.54
C ASP A 190 -1.51 -6.62 -17.38
N PHE A 191 -1.69 -6.01 -16.20
CA PHE A 191 -0.83 -6.16 -15.04
C PHE A 191 -1.63 -6.18 -13.73
N ILE A 192 -1.31 -7.08 -12.82
CA ILE A 192 -1.94 -7.20 -11.49
C ILE A 192 -0.87 -7.18 -10.41
N CYS A 193 -0.94 -6.21 -9.49
CA CYS A 193 -0.24 -6.30 -8.20
C CYS A 193 -1.09 -7.16 -7.26
N ALA A 194 -0.59 -8.33 -6.91
CA ALA A 194 -1.23 -9.20 -5.94
C ALA A 194 -1.05 -8.65 -4.50
N PRO A 195 -1.98 -8.95 -3.57
CA PRO A 195 -1.91 -8.44 -2.21
C PRO A 195 -0.78 -9.09 -1.40
N GLY A 196 -0.17 -8.31 -0.51
CA GLY A 196 0.92 -8.64 0.41
C GLY A 196 0.67 -9.65 1.51
N ASN A 197 -0.23 -10.63 1.32
CA ASN A 197 -0.71 -11.47 2.41
C ASN A 197 -0.01 -12.81 2.61
N GLY A 198 1.05 -13.06 1.82
CA GLY A 198 2.00 -14.16 1.97
C GLY A 198 1.37 -15.52 2.30
N VAL A 199 2.01 -16.25 3.21
CA VAL A 199 1.87 -17.70 3.42
C VAL A 199 0.54 -18.19 4.03
N ASN A 200 -0.41 -17.30 4.33
CA ASN A 200 -1.70 -17.71 4.89
C ASN A 200 -2.68 -18.08 3.77
N HIS A 201 -3.05 -19.36 3.64
CA HIS A 201 -4.02 -19.83 2.64
C HIS A 201 -5.40 -19.18 2.75
N GLU A 202 -5.83 -18.74 3.94
CA GLU A 202 -7.08 -17.98 4.09
C GLU A 202 -7.01 -16.59 3.44
N SER A 203 -5.81 -16.13 3.08
CA SER A 203 -5.60 -14.88 2.35
C SER A 203 -5.66 -15.02 0.83
N ASP A 204 -5.72 -16.25 0.30
CA ASP A 204 -5.84 -16.53 -1.13
C ASP A 204 -7.25 -16.29 -1.67
N VAL A 205 -8.15 -15.71 -0.87
CA VAL A 205 -9.51 -15.36 -1.31
C VAL A 205 -9.49 -14.45 -2.56
N TRP A 206 -8.46 -13.64 -2.77
CA TRP A 206 -8.38 -12.87 -4.02
C TRP A 206 -8.26 -13.78 -5.26
N LEU A 207 -7.53 -14.90 -5.19
CA LEU A 207 -7.39 -15.87 -6.28
C LEU A 207 -8.72 -16.51 -6.64
N THR A 208 -9.54 -16.86 -5.65
CA THR A 208 -10.85 -17.46 -5.91
C THR A 208 -11.82 -16.49 -6.61
N ASN A 209 -11.60 -15.18 -6.48
CA ASN A 209 -12.43 -14.17 -7.13
C ASN A 209 -11.88 -13.72 -8.49
N LEU A 210 -10.64 -14.08 -8.85
CA LEU A 210 -10.06 -13.70 -10.15
C LEU A 210 -10.90 -14.20 -11.34
N GLU A 211 -11.62 -15.31 -11.18
CA GLU A 211 -12.53 -15.82 -12.22
C GLU A 211 -13.61 -14.79 -12.61
N LEU A 212 -14.01 -13.91 -11.69
CA LEU A 212 -14.98 -12.85 -11.97
C LEU A 212 -14.41 -11.80 -12.95
N LEU A 213 -13.09 -11.75 -13.09
CA LEU A 213 -12.39 -10.89 -14.04
C LEU A 213 -12.04 -11.61 -15.35
N SER A 214 -12.54 -12.83 -15.60
CA SER A 214 -12.15 -13.65 -16.76
C SER A 214 -12.40 -13.00 -18.13
N SER A 215 -13.29 -12.00 -18.20
CA SER A 215 -13.53 -11.21 -19.41
C SER A 215 -12.47 -10.13 -19.64
N LEU A 216 -11.66 -9.81 -18.63
CA LEU A 216 -10.67 -8.74 -18.62
C LEU A 216 -9.22 -9.24 -18.48
N ILE A 217 -9.00 -10.47 -18.00
CA ILE A 217 -7.68 -11.09 -17.88
C ILE A 217 -7.50 -12.19 -18.93
N ASN A 218 -6.26 -12.48 -19.31
CA ASN A 218 -5.93 -13.59 -20.20
C ASN A 218 -4.54 -14.16 -19.87
N GLU A 219 -4.05 -15.08 -20.71
CA GLU A 219 -2.73 -15.72 -20.57
C GLU A 219 -1.54 -14.75 -20.65
N HIS A 220 -1.76 -13.52 -21.11
CA HIS A 220 -0.75 -12.46 -21.18
C HIS A 220 -0.83 -11.47 -20.02
N THR A 221 -1.85 -11.58 -19.15
CA THR A 221 -1.92 -10.78 -17.93
C THR A 221 -0.74 -11.13 -17.03
N HIS A 222 0.07 -10.14 -16.71
CA HIS A 222 1.22 -10.30 -15.83
C HIS A 222 0.80 -10.16 -14.37
N TYR A 223 1.35 -11.01 -13.50
CA TYR A 223 1.07 -10.99 -12.06
C TYR A 223 2.36 -10.67 -11.32
N GLU A 224 2.40 -9.49 -10.69
CA GLU A 224 3.45 -9.13 -9.76
C GLU A 224 3.07 -9.61 -8.37
N LEU A 225 3.78 -10.62 -7.88
CA LEU A 225 3.66 -11.08 -6.51
C LEU A 225 4.50 -10.16 -5.59
N PRO A 226 4.06 -9.91 -4.35
CA PRO A 226 4.79 -9.07 -3.41
C PRO A 226 6.26 -9.49 -3.27
N ASN A 227 7.21 -8.62 -3.59
CA ASN A 227 8.64 -8.97 -3.55
C ASN A 227 9.19 -9.14 -2.14
N TYR A 228 8.50 -8.60 -1.13
CA TYR A 228 8.70 -8.96 0.27
C TYR A 228 8.07 -10.32 0.59
N LYS A 229 8.21 -11.32 -0.31
CA LYS A 229 7.46 -12.58 -0.50
C LYS A 229 7.01 -13.35 0.74
N LEU A 230 7.66 -13.14 1.88
CA LEU A 230 7.36 -13.83 3.13
C LEU A 230 6.96 -12.89 4.27
N GLY A 231 6.63 -11.62 4.01
CA GLY A 231 6.31 -10.66 5.05
C GLY A 231 5.00 -9.93 4.85
N LYS A 232 4.55 -9.24 5.90
CA LYS A 232 3.51 -8.23 5.86
C LYS A 232 4.12 -6.93 6.34
N ILE A 233 3.93 -5.86 5.59
CA ILE A 233 4.49 -4.53 5.90
C ILE A 233 3.42 -3.45 6.03
N GLY A 234 2.14 -3.84 6.09
CA GLY A 234 1.00 -2.97 6.38
C GLY A 234 0.98 -1.74 5.47
N ALA A 235 0.85 -0.54 6.05
CA ALA A 235 0.81 0.73 5.32
C ALA A 235 1.97 0.99 4.34
N LEU A 236 3.12 0.34 4.53
CA LEU A 236 4.25 0.46 3.60
C LEU A 236 3.99 -0.26 2.27
N GLU A 237 3.20 -1.34 2.27
CA GLU A 237 2.91 -2.15 1.08
C GLU A 237 2.37 -1.30 -0.06
N GLY A 238 1.37 -0.46 0.24
CA GLY A 238 0.76 0.38 -0.77
C GLY A 238 1.78 1.32 -1.43
N LEU A 239 2.70 1.90 -0.67
CA LEU A 239 3.74 2.75 -1.24
C LEU A 239 4.77 1.96 -2.06
N VAL A 240 5.14 0.75 -1.61
CA VAL A 240 6.04 -0.13 -2.36
C VAL A 240 5.41 -0.52 -3.70
N ASN A 241 4.13 -0.91 -3.70
CA ASN A 241 3.40 -1.28 -4.92
C ASN A 241 3.33 -0.09 -5.89
N LEU A 242 3.00 1.10 -5.41
CA LEU A 242 2.95 2.29 -6.25
C LEU A 242 4.34 2.72 -6.75
N TYR A 243 5.38 2.58 -5.93
CA TYR A 243 6.77 2.82 -6.34
C TYR A 243 7.18 1.86 -7.46
N GLN A 244 6.92 0.56 -7.33
CA GLN A 244 7.18 -0.42 -8.39
C GLN A 244 6.44 -0.05 -9.67
N LEU A 245 5.16 0.31 -9.55
CA LEU A 245 4.34 0.72 -10.68
C LEU A 245 4.96 1.91 -11.43
N THR A 246 5.53 2.89 -10.73
CA THR A 246 6.08 4.12 -11.35
C THR A 246 7.57 4.05 -11.69
N SER A 247 8.34 3.11 -11.14
CA SER A 247 9.80 3.08 -11.28
C SER A 247 10.36 1.81 -11.91
N SER A 248 9.65 0.67 -11.84
CA SER A 248 10.17 -0.60 -12.33
C SER A 248 10.32 -0.57 -13.86
N PRO A 249 11.54 -0.80 -14.40
CA PRO A 249 11.76 -0.88 -15.84
C PRO A 249 10.98 -2.02 -16.50
N ALA A 250 10.58 -3.05 -15.75
CA ALA A 250 9.78 -4.16 -16.27
C ALA A 250 8.29 -3.80 -16.45
N ILE A 251 7.82 -2.73 -15.80
CA ILE A 251 6.41 -2.35 -15.74
C ILE A 251 6.19 -1.06 -16.54
N VAL A 252 7.01 -0.05 -16.28
CA VAL A 252 6.88 1.30 -16.84
C VAL A 252 6.96 1.22 -18.37
N ASN A 253 5.99 1.82 -19.06
CA ASN A 253 5.83 1.80 -20.52
C ASN A 253 5.55 0.42 -21.18
N HIS A 254 5.46 -0.67 -20.42
CA HIS A 254 5.19 -2.01 -20.96
C HIS A 254 3.73 -2.42 -20.84
N PHE A 255 2.99 -1.83 -19.90
CA PHE A 255 1.58 -2.12 -19.65
C PHE A 255 0.73 -0.86 -19.76
N LYS A 256 -0.55 -1.02 -20.10
CA LYS A 256 -1.50 0.11 -20.22
C LYS A 256 -2.50 0.15 -19.08
N ASN A 257 -2.95 -1.00 -18.60
CA ASN A 257 -3.97 -1.10 -17.55
C ASN A 257 -3.44 -2.00 -16.43
N ALA A 258 -3.47 -1.48 -15.21
CA ALA A 258 -3.06 -2.21 -14.02
C ALA A 258 -4.20 -2.31 -13.01
N LEU A 259 -4.26 -3.43 -12.29
CA LEU A 259 -5.11 -3.62 -11.12
C LEU A 259 -4.23 -3.86 -9.89
N VAL A 260 -4.39 -3.01 -8.88
CA VAL A 260 -3.73 -3.19 -7.57
C VAL A 260 -4.76 -3.73 -6.60
N ILE A 261 -4.51 -4.94 -6.10
CA ILE A 261 -5.34 -5.60 -5.10
C ILE A 261 -4.64 -5.46 -3.75
N SER A 262 -5.39 -5.07 -2.72
CA SER A 262 -4.85 -4.94 -1.37
C SER A 262 -5.85 -5.51 -0.38
N GLN A 263 -5.38 -6.27 0.60
CA GLN A 263 -6.23 -6.81 1.65
C GLN A 263 -5.50 -6.83 2.97
N GLU A 264 -6.21 -6.49 4.04
CA GLU A 264 -5.78 -6.59 5.43
C GLU A 264 -6.78 -7.47 6.16
N GLN A 265 -6.30 -8.61 6.69
CA GLN A 265 -7.16 -9.62 7.30
C GLN A 265 -7.96 -9.03 8.45
N SER A 266 -9.28 -9.24 8.41
CA SER A 266 -10.23 -8.71 9.39
C SER A 266 -10.23 -7.19 9.53
N LYS A 267 -9.79 -6.46 8.49
CA LYS A 267 -9.81 -5.00 8.45
C LYS A 267 -10.46 -4.48 7.17
N TYR A 268 -9.77 -4.56 6.05
CA TYR A 268 -10.18 -3.95 4.78
C TYR A 268 -9.80 -4.82 3.58
N GLN A 269 -10.59 -4.71 2.52
CA GLN A 269 -10.21 -5.15 1.18
C GLN A 269 -10.37 -3.96 0.23
N ALA A 270 -9.49 -3.89 -0.77
CA ALA A 270 -9.53 -2.84 -1.77
C ALA A 270 -9.05 -3.33 -3.14
N ALA A 271 -9.56 -2.66 -4.16
CA ALA A 271 -9.11 -2.80 -5.54
C ALA A 271 -9.00 -1.40 -6.16
N ALA A 272 -7.86 -1.12 -6.80
CA ALA A 272 -7.63 0.13 -7.51
C ALA A 272 -7.19 -0.15 -8.95
N SER A 273 -7.86 0.48 -9.91
CA SER A 273 -7.50 0.37 -11.33
C SER A 273 -6.68 1.58 -11.77
N TYR A 274 -5.67 1.34 -12.59
CA TYR A 274 -4.75 2.35 -13.09
C TYR A 274 -4.65 2.26 -14.61
N LEU A 275 -4.49 3.42 -15.23
CA LEU A 275 -4.29 3.60 -16.66
C LEU A 275 -2.99 4.35 -16.91
N TRP A 276 -2.13 3.83 -17.78
CA TRP A 276 -0.96 4.54 -18.26
C TRP A 276 -1.37 5.64 -19.25
N ILE A 277 -0.94 6.86 -19.01
CA ILE A 277 -1.15 8.03 -19.87
C ILE A 277 0.18 8.39 -20.54
N SER A 278 0.25 8.31 -21.87
CA SER A 278 1.39 8.79 -22.67
C SER A 278 1.13 10.17 -23.27
N GLU A 279 2.20 10.91 -23.60
CA GLU A 279 2.09 12.21 -24.29
C GLU A 279 1.42 12.11 -25.68
N GLU A 280 1.41 10.93 -26.32
CA GLU A 280 0.83 10.72 -27.66
C GLU A 280 -0.70 10.89 -27.71
N VAL A 281 -1.40 10.94 -26.58
CA VAL A 281 -2.88 11.07 -26.53
C VAL A 281 -3.32 12.54 -26.63
N HIS A 282 -2.38 13.50 -26.77
CA HIS A 282 -2.67 14.93 -26.79
C HIS A 282 -2.26 15.66 -28.09
N ASN A 283 -1.92 14.95 -29.16
CA ASN A 283 -1.69 15.53 -30.50
C ASN A 283 -2.80 15.15 -31.48
#